data_AF-A0ABD3R5N8-F1
#
_entry.id   AF-A0ABD3R5N8-F1
#
_cell.length_a   1.000
_cell.length_b   1.000
_cell.length_c   1.000
_cell.angle_alpha   90.00
_cell.angle_beta   90.00
_cell.angle_gamma   90.00
#
_symmetry.space_group_name_H-M   'P 1'
#
loop_
_entity.id
_entity.type
_entity.pdbx_description
1 polymer ?
#
loop_
_entity_poly.entity_id
_entity_poly.type
_entity_poly.pdbx_seq_one_letter_code
_entity_poly.pdbx_strand_id
1 'polypeptide(L)'
;MPALTEIFGDDSVLQFGGGTLGHPWGNAPGAVANRVALEACVQARNEGRDLAAEGNTIIREACKWSPELAAACEVWKEIKFEFKPVDTLDNYMNNDSTSEDSLYNRSMYNTQSSWNNHINSCIDSYLHSQICIDTPIYGIRGWGENNPFD
;
A
#
# COMPACT_ATOMS: atom_id res chain seq x y z
N MET A 1 1.16 -6.83 -6.96
CA MET A 1 -0.24 -6.39 -6.80
C MET A 1 -1.22 -7.53 -6.50
N PRO A 2 -1.23 -8.66 -7.23
CA PRO A 2 -2.24 -9.72 -7.03
C PRO A 2 -2.30 -10.24 -5.58
N ALA A 3 -1.16 -10.64 -5.02
CA ALA A 3 -1.08 -11.12 -3.64
C ALA A 3 -1.53 -10.09 -2.59
N LEU A 4 -1.24 -8.79 -2.81
CA LEU A 4 -1.69 -7.74 -1.89
C LEU A 4 -3.21 -7.59 -1.91
N THR A 5 -3.82 -7.66 -3.10
CA THR A 5 -5.28 -7.57 -3.27
C THR A 5 -5.98 -8.79 -2.66
N GLU A 6 -5.36 -9.96 -2.76
CA GLU A 6 -5.86 -11.20 -2.17
C GLU A 6 -5.76 -11.19 -0.63
N ILE A 7 -4.63 -10.78 -0.06
CA ILE A 7 -4.38 -10.81 1.39
C ILE A 7 -5.21 -9.74 2.12
N PHE A 8 -5.25 -8.51 1.61
CA PHE A 8 -5.80 -7.37 2.35
C PHE A 8 -7.22 -6.97 1.92
N GLY A 9 -7.66 -7.36 0.73
CA GLY A 9 -8.98 -6.98 0.22
C GLY A 9 -9.12 -5.48 -0.06
N ASP A 10 -10.37 -5.02 -0.20
CA ASP A 10 -10.71 -3.67 -0.70
C ASP A 10 -10.48 -2.56 0.32
N ASP A 11 -10.70 -2.81 1.61
CA ASP A 11 -10.58 -1.81 2.67
C ASP A 11 -9.14 -1.69 3.17
N SER A 12 -8.22 -1.44 2.23
CA SER A 12 -6.78 -1.35 2.50
C SER A 12 -6.13 -0.19 1.75
N VAL A 13 -5.02 0.31 2.28
CA VAL A 13 -4.17 1.31 1.61
C VAL A 13 -2.86 0.64 1.22
N LEU A 14 -2.63 0.49 -0.09
CA LEU A 14 -1.40 -0.07 -0.63
C LEU A 14 -0.42 1.06 -0.99
N GLN A 15 0.58 1.27 -0.15
CA GLN A 15 1.55 2.36 -0.32
C GLN A 15 2.78 1.91 -1.13
N PHE A 16 3.09 2.66 -2.19
CA PHE A 16 4.25 2.40 -3.06
C PHE A 16 5.18 3.61 -3.09
N GLY A 17 6.07 3.76 -2.10
CA GLY A 17 7.08 4.81 -2.07
C GLY A 17 8.14 4.62 -3.15
N GLY A 18 9.12 3.74 -2.90
CA GLY A 18 10.16 3.39 -3.88
C GLY A 18 9.59 2.82 -5.19
N GLY A 19 8.47 2.09 -5.12
CA GLY A 19 7.75 1.57 -6.29
C GLY A 19 7.04 2.63 -7.15
N THR A 20 6.99 3.89 -6.73
CA THR A 20 6.51 5.01 -7.56
C THR A 20 7.66 5.92 -7.97
N LEU A 21 8.46 6.38 -7.00
CA LEU A 21 9.55 7.33 -7.23
C LEU A 21 10.72 6.71 -8.02
N GLY A 22 10.89 5.39 -7.95
CA GLY A 22 11.91 4.66 -8.69
C GLY A 22 11.52 4.27 -10.12
N HIS A 23 10.34 4.67 -10.60
CA HIS A 23 9.91 4.34 -11.96
C HIS A 23 10.82 5.03 -13.00
N PRO A 24 11.28 4.32 -14.05
CA PRO A 24 12.26 4.86 -15.00
C PRO A 24 11.79 6.11 -15.77
N TRP A 25 10.48 6.33 -15.84
CA TRP A 25 9.86 7.49 -16.50
C TRP A 25 9.34 8.56 -15.52
N GLY A 26 9.72 8.48 -14.25
CA GLY A 26 9.34 9.42 -13.21
C GLY A 26 8.02 9.10 -12.49
N ASN A 27 7.66 9.99 -11.56
CA ASN A 27 6.63 9.72 -10.54
C ASN A 27 5.23 9.50 -11.11
N ALA A 28 4.82 10.31 -12.09
CA ALA A 28 3.47 10.20 -12.66
C ALA A 28 3.26 8.86 -13.40
N PRO A 29 4.18 8.41 -14.28
CA PRO A 29 4.13 7.05 -14.83
C PRO A 29 4.19 5.95 -13.77
N GLY A 30 4.99 6.11 -12.71
CA GLY A 30 5.01 5.16 -11.59
C GLY A 30 3.66 5.04 -10.88
N ALA A 31 2.97 6.16 -10.67
CA ALA A 31 1.63 6.17 -10.10
C ALA A 31 0.60 5.51 -11.03
N VAL A 32 0.70 5.75 -12.34
CA VAL A 32 -0.14 5.09 -13.36
C VAL A 32 0.09 3.58 -13.35
N ALA A 33 1.34 3.11 -13.32
CA ALA A 33 1.65 1.68 -13.25
C ALA A 33 1.00 0.99 -12.04
N ASN A 34 1.10 1.60 -10.85
CA ASN A 34 0.48 1.07 -9.63
C ASN A 34 -1.06 1.06 -9.73
N ARG A 35 -1.67 2.13 -10.27
CA ARG A 35 -3.12 2.23 -10.48
C ARG A 35 -3.62 1.14 -11.44
N VAL A 36 -2.97 1.00 -12.61
CA VAL A 36 -3.34 0.02 -13.63
C VAL A 36 -3.23 -1.41 -13.09
N ALA A 37 -2.13 -1.73 -12.40
CA ALA A 37 -1.95 -3.05 -11.79
C ALA A 37 -3.07 -3.37 -10.78
N LEU A 38 -3.48 -2.39 -9.97
CA LEU A 38 -4.54 -2.57 -8.97
C LEU A 38 -5.89 -2.79 -9.63
N GLU A 39 -6.26 -1.95 -10.60
CA GLU A 39 -7.55 -2.06 -11.30
C GLU A 39 -7.66 -3.38 -12.07
N ALA A 40 -6.58 -3.84 -12.73
CA ALA A 40 -6.54 -5.13 -13.39
C ALA A 40 -6.74 -6.31 -12.41
N CYS A 41 -6.14 -6.24 -11.22
CA CYS A 41 -6.33 -7.26 -10.18
C CYS A 41 -7.75 -7.25 -9.62
N VAL A 42 -8.31 -6.08 -9.32
CA VAL A 42 -9.68 -5.94 -8.81
C VAL A 42 -10.70 -6.43 -9.85
N GLN A 43 -10.52 -6.07 -11.12
CA GLN A 43 -11.38 -6.55 -12.20
C GLN A 43 -11.33 -8.08 -12.30
N ALA A 44 -10.14 -8.66 -12.38
CA ALA A 44 -9.98 -10.12 -12.49
C ALA A 44 -10.60 -10.87 -11.30
N ARG A 45 -10.42 -10.35 -10.08
CA ARG A 45 -11.04 -10.91 -8.88
C ARG A 45 -12.56 -10.84 -8.95
N ASN A 46 -13.11 -9.71 -9.38
CA ASN A 46 -14.55 -9.51 -9.51
C ASN A 46 -15.17 -10.39 -10.62
N GLU A 47 -14.37 -10.76 -11.63
CA GLU A 47 -14.72 -11.76 -12.65
C GLU A 47 -14.58 -13.22 -12.16
N GLY A 48 -14.19 -13.42 -10.90
CA GLY A 48 -14.09 -14.74 -10.26
C GLY A 48 -12.77 -15.47 -10.53
N ARG A 49 -11.74 -14.77 -11.00
CA ARG A 49 -10.41 -15.37 -11.24
C ARG A 49 -9.63 -15.55 -9.94
N ASP A 50 -8.78 -16.56 -9.90
CA ASP A 50 -7.91 -16.84 -8.75
C ASP A 50 -6.64 -15.99 -8.82
N LEU A 51 -6.53 -14.98 -7.96
CA LEU A 51 -5.37 -14.09 -7.93
C LEU A 51 -4.07 -14.77 -7.49
N ALA A 52 -4.14 -15.81 -6.64
CA ALA A 52 -2.96 -16.55 -6.19
C ALA A 52 -2.35 -17.33 -7.35
N ALA A 53 -3.19 -17.98 -8.15
CA ALA A 53 -2.77 -18.82 -9.26
C ALA A 53 -2.48 -18.01 -10.53
N GLU A 54 -3.34 -17.03 -10.84
CA GLU A 54 -3.35 -16.33 -12.14
C GLU A 54 -2.75 -14.93 -12.10
N GLY A 55 -2.34 -14.44 -10.93
CA GLY A 55 -1.89 -13.07 -10.70
C GLY A 55 -0.81 -12.60 -11.69
N ASN A 56 0.19 -13.43 -11.97
CA ASN A 56 1.24 -13.08 -12.92
C ASN A 56 0.72 -12.94 -14.35
N THR A 57 -0.25 -13.75 -14.75
CA THR A 57 -0.87 -13.66 -16.08
C THR A 57 -1.70 -12.39 -16.19
N ILE A 58 -2.48 -12.04 -15.16
CA ILE A 58 -3.26 -10.79 -15.11
C ILE A 58 -2.36 -9.57 -15.33
N ILE A 59 -1.24 -9.48 -14.60
CA ILE A 59 -0.29 -8.37 -14.75
C ILE A 59 0.33 -8.34 -16.15
N ARG A 60 0.73 -9.49 -16.70
CA ARG A 60 1.28 -9.55 -18.07
C ARG A 60 0.29 -9.14 -19.15
N GLU A 61 -0.99 -9.50 -19.00
CA GLU A 61 -2.05 -9.04 -19.91
C GLU A 61 -2.24 -7.52 -19.81
N ALA A 62 -2.20 -6.96 -18.60
CA ALA A 62 -2.26 -5.51 -18.39
C ALA A 62 -1.06 -4.77 -19.02
N CYS A 63 0.14 -5.33 -18.95
CA CYS A 63 1.33 -4.77 -19.60
C CYS A 63 1.20 -4.63 -21.12
N LYS A 64 0.32 -5.38 -21.79
CA LYS A 64 0.15 -5.28 -23.25
C LYS A 64 -0.45 -3.94 -23.68
N TRP A 65 -1.20 -3.28 -22.80
CA TRP A 65 -1.89 -2.02 -23.10
C TRP A 65 -1.50 -0.86 -22.18
N SER A 66 -0.77 -1.10 -21.08
CA SER A 66 -0.14 -0.04 -20.29
C SER A 66 1.39 -0.10 -20.40
N PRO A 67 2.01 0.84 -21.14
CA PRO A 67 3.47 0.90 -21.25
C PRO A 67 4.15 1.26 -19.92
N GLU A 68 3.51 2.05 -19.05
CA GLU A 68 4.03 2.38 -17.72
C GLU A 68 4.12 1.14 -16.84
N LEU A 69 3.07 0.31 -16.81
CA LEU A 69 3.11 -0.95 -16.08
C LEU A 69 4.16 -1.90 -16.67
N ALA A 70 4.29 -1.97 -18.00
CA ALA A 70 5.31 -2.80 -18.63
C ALA A 70 6.74 -2.38 -18.22
N ALA A 71 7.02 -1.07 -18.20
CA ALA A 71 8.31 -0.55 -17.76
C ALA A 71 8.59 -0.86 -16.28
N ALA A 72 7.60 -0.67 -15.41
CA ALA A 72 7.69 -1.06 -13.99
C ALA A 72 8.00 -2.55 -13.81
N CYS A 73 7.29 -3.42 -14.55
CA CYS A 73 7.50 -4.86 -14.49
C CYS A 73 8.91 -5.26 -14.93
N GLU A 74 9.48 -4.62 -15.96
CA GLU A 74 10.83 -4.94 -16.41
C GLU A 74 11.89 -4.61 -15.34
N VAL A 75 11.71 -3.50 -14.62
CA VAL A 75 12.65 -3.06 -13.59
C VAL A 75 12.60 -3.94 -12.34
N TRP A 76 11.41 -4.37 -11.92
CA TRP A 76 11.23 -5.02 -10.60
C TRP A 76 10.87 -6.51 -10.63
N LYS A 77 10.77 -7.16 -11.80
CA LYS A 77 10.34 -8.57 -11.92
C LYS A 77 11.13 -9.59 -11.08
N GLU A 78 12.42 -9.35 -10.86
CA GLU A 78 13.29 -10.27 -10.10
C GLU A 78 13.37 -9.93 -8.60
N ILE A 79 12.80 -8.81 -8.17
CA ILE A 79 12.91 -8.36 -6.77
C ILE A 79 11.92 -9.13 -5.90
N LYS A 80 12.44 -9.91 -4.96
CA LYS A 80 11.67 -10.67 -3.96
C LYS A 80 12.32 -10.54 -2.60
N PHE A 81 11.50 -10.58 -1.55
CA PHE A 81 11.97 -10.55 -0.16
C PHE A 81 11.56 -11.85 0.52
N GLU A 82 12.50 -12.80 0.60
CA GLU A 82 12.27 -14.13 1.16
C GLU A 82 13.15 -14.31 2.40
N PHE A 83 12.58 -14.03 3.57
CA PHE A 83 13.25 -14.11 4.85
C PHE A 83 12.37 -14.83 5.88
N LYS A 84 13.00 -15.50 6.85
CA LYS A 84 12.26 -16.12 7.95
C LYS A 84 11.67 -15.02 8.85
N PRO A 85 10.34 -15.00 9.09
CA PRO A 85 9.75 -14.05 10.02
C PRO A 85 10.22 -14.33 11.45
N VAL A 86 10.48 -13.26 12.21
CA VAL A 86 10.88 -13.34 13.62
C VAL A 86 9.65 -13.56 14.51
N ASP A 87 8.56 -12.87 14.21
CA ASP A 87 7.29 -13.01 14.90
C ASP A 87 6.44 -14.08 14.18
N THR A 88 6.24 -15.21 14.83
CA THR A 88 5.48 -16.36 14.32
C THR A 88 4.53 -16.87 15.38
N LEU A 89 3.40 -17.45 14.97
CA LEU A 89 2.49 -18.10 15.90
C LEU A 89 3.22 -19.21 16.69
N ASP A 90 3.10 -19.16 18.01
CA ASP A 90 3.54 -20.23 18.88
C ASP A 90 2.59 -21.43 18.76
N ASN A 91 3.15 -22.62 18.55
CA ASN A 91 2.39 -23.86 18.44
C ASN A 91 1.95 -24.38 19.83
N TYR A 92 1.07 -23.65 20.53
CA TYR A 92 0.59 -24.03 21.87
C TYR A 92 -0.46 -25.18 21.88
N MET A 93 -0.64 -25.94 20.80
CA MET A 93 -1.69 -26.96 20.68
C MET A 93 -1.20 -28.40 20.53
N ASN A 94 0.07 -28.67 20.84
CA ASN A 94 0.57 -30.05 20.95
C ASN A 94 1.43 -30.17 22.21
N ASN A 95 0.78 -30.32 23.36
CA ASN A 95 1.18 -31.20 24.46
C ASN A 95 0.32 -30.86 25.68
N ASP A 96 -0.48 -31.86 26.06
CA ASP A 96 -0.90 -32.19 27.42
C ASP A 96 -1.38 -31.06 28.35
N SER A 97 -2.64 -31.20 28.73
CA SER A 97 -3.25 -30.56 29.89
C SER A 97 -2.42 -30.76 31.17
N THR A 98 -1.77 -29.70 31.66
CA THR A 98 -1.65 -29.42 33.10
C THR A 98 -1.67 -27.91 33.36
N SER A 99 -2.60 -27.52 34.24
CA SER A 99 -2.65 -26.29 35.07
C SER A 99 -1.26 -25.68 35.34
N GLU A 100 -1.01 -24.36 35.30
CA GLU A 100 -1.61 -23.39 36.23
C GLU A 100 -1.29 -21.88 35.94
N ASP A 101 -0.93 -21.43 34.73
CA ASP A 101 -0.39 -20.06 34.52
C ASP A 101 -1.29 -19.07 33.73
N SER A 102 -2.60 -19.03 33.98
CA SER A 102 -3.52 -18.18 33.20
C SER A 102 -3.83 -16.78 33.76
N LEU A 103 -3.22 -16.36 34.87
CA LEU A 103 -3.61 -15.10 35.56
C LEU A 103 -2.68 -13.89 35.35
N TYR A 104 -1.50 -14.03 34.74
CA TYR A 104 -0.53 -12.92 34.70
C TYR A 104 -0.59 -12.00 33.47
N ASN A 105 -1.25 -12.40 32.37
CA ASN A 105 -1.13 -11.68 31.09
C ASN A 105 -2.37 -10.88 30.63
N ARG A 106 -3.47 -10.86 31.39
CA ARG A 106 -4.71 -10.21 30.92
C ARG A 106 -4.82 -8.71 31.20
N SER A 107 -3.93 -8.11 31.99
CA SER A 107 -4.06 -6.70 32.40
C SER A 107 -3.11 -5.71 31.74
N MET A 108 -2.07 -6.13 31.00
CA MET A 108 -1.10 -5.16 30.44
C MET A 108 -1.51 -4.52 29.11
N TYR A 109 -2.42 -5.11 28.32
CA TYR A 109 -2.67 -4.66 26.94
C TYR A 109 -4.08 -4.16 26.62
N ASN A 110 -5.00 -4.11 27.60
CA ASN A 110 -6.38 -3.66 27.36
C ASN A 110 -6.77 -2.46 28.23
N THR A 111 -6.17 -1.30 27.93
CA THR A 111 -6.91 -0.05 28.12
C THR A 111 -6.94 0.73 26.80
N GLN A 112 -8.14 0.81 26.22
CA GLN A 112 -8.53 1.54 25.01
C GLN A 112 -7.98 2.99 24.99
N SER A 113 -7.66 3.57 26.15
CA SER A 113 -7.13 4.93 26.31
C SER A 113 -5.69 5.11 25.80
N SER A 114 -4.83 4.08 25.88
CA SER A 114 -3.42 4.20 25.47
C SER A 114 -3.24 4.31 23.95
N TRP A 115 -3.99 3.50 23.20
CA TRP A 115 -3.97 3.48 21.74
C TRP A 115 -4.52 4.77 21.11
N ASN A 116 -5.59 5.33 21.69
CA ASN A 116 -6.17 6.59 21.21
C ASN A 116 -5.22 7.78 21.40
N ASN A 117 -4.42 7.79 22.47
CA ASN A 117 -3.46 8.87 22.71
C ASN A 117 -2.23 8.78 21.78
N HIS A 118 -1.79 7.58 21.44
CA HIS A 118 -0.63 7.38 20.56
C HIS A 118 -0.96 7.71 19.10
N ILE A 119 -2.15 7.34 18.61
CA ILE A 119 -2.56 7.62 17.23
C ILE A 119 -2.79 9.13 17.01
N ASN A 120 -3.47 9.81 17.94
CA ASN A 120 -3.74 11.25 17.81
C ASN A 120 -2.44 12.08 17.87
N SER A 121 -1.50 11.73 18.73
CA SER A 121 -0.19 12.40 18.83
C SER A 121 0.66 12.28 17.55
N CYS A 122 0.60 11.12 16.89
CA CYS A 122 1.31 10.88 15.63
C CYS A 122 0.69 11.63 14.45
N ILE A 123 -0.64 11.76 14.41
CA ILE A 123 -1.35 12.56 13.41
C ILE A 123 -1.09 14.05 13.62
N ASP A 124 -1.12 14.55 14.86
CA ASP A 124 -0.84 15.95 15.17
C ASP A 124 0.60 16.32 14.83
N SER A 125 1.56 15.43 15.09
CA SER A 125 2.96 15.63 14.69
C SER A 125 3.15 15.65 13.17
N TYR A 126 2.40 14.85 12.43
CA TYR A 126 2.40 14.86 10.96
C TYR A 126 1.76 16.14 10.40
N LEU A 127 0.65 16.61 10.98
CA LEU A 127 0.02 17.87 10.57
C LEU A 127 0.89 19.09 10.95
N HIS A 128 1.55 19.09 12.10
CA HIS A 128 2.50 20.14 12.48
C HIS A 128 3.75 20.15 11.59
N SER A 129 4.26 18.98 11.18
CA SER A 129 5.41 18.91 10.28
C SER A 129 5.06 19.29 8.84
N GLN A 130 3.81 19.09 8.42
CA GLN A 130 3.34 19.43 7.07
C GLN A 130 2.83 20.89 6.93
N ILE A 131 2.37 21.54 8.02
CA ILE A 131 1.99 22.97 8.03
C ILE A 131 3.21 23.90 8.12
N CYS A 132 4.37 23.42 8.58
CA CYS A 132 5.62 24.20 8.60
C CYS A 132 6.35 24.27 7.25
N ILE A 133 5.76 23.81 6.14
CA ILE A 133 6.19 24.24 4.81
C ILE A 133 5.43 25.54 4.50
N ASP A 134 5.94 26.64 5.04
CA ASP A 134 5.55 27.99 4.63
C ASP A 134 5.79 28.15 3.14
N THR A 135 4.74 28.01 2.34
CA THR A 135 4.61 28.73 1.08
C THR A 135 3.21 29.34 1.06
N PRO A 136 3.08 30.67 1.12
CA PRO A 136 1.78 31.30 1.24
C PRO A 136 0.94 31.01 -0.01
N ILE A 137 -0.27 30.53 0.23
CA ILE A 137 -1.33 30.48 -0.77
C ILE A 137 -1.71 31.94 -1.10
N TYR A 138 -1.04 32.52 -2.08
CA TYR A 138 -1.53 33.66 -2.83
C TYR A 138 -1.48 33.29 -4.32
N GLY A 139 -2.67 33.18 -4.92
CA GLY A 139 -2.81 33.29 -6.38
C GLY A 139 -3.40 32.10 -7.11
N ILE A 140 -4.60 31.66 -6.77
CA ILE A 140 -5.52 31.19 -7.82
C ILE A 140 -6.02 32.44 -8.55
N ARG A 141 -5.41 32.76 -9.70
CA ARG A 141 -6.06 33.50 -10.79
C ARG A 141 -5.40 33.16 -12.13
N GLY A 142 -6.20 32.60 -13.03
CA GLY A 142 -6.02 32.77 -14.47
C GLY A 142 -5.39 31.61 -15.24
N TRP A 143 -6.17 30.55 -15.47
CA TRP A 143 -6.13 29.89 -16.78
C TRP A 143 -7.20 30.55 -17.65
N GLY A 144 -6.80 31.11 -18.79
CA GLY A 144 -7.71 31.55 -19.85
C GLY A 144 -7.54 33.02 -20.22
N GLU A 145 -6.74 33.25 -21.27
CA GLU A 145 -6.99 34.16 -22.41
C GLU A 145 -5.65 34.56 -23.04
N ASN A 146 -5.13 33.72 -23.94
CA ASN A 146 -4.21 34.19 -24.98
C ASN A 146 -5.01 34.15 -26.29
N ASN A 147 -5.71 35.25 -26.58
CA ASN A 147 -6.17 35.56 -27.92
C ASN A 147 -5.09 36.40 -28.63
N PRO A 148 -4.80 36.17 -29.91
CA PRO A 148 -3.80 36.91 -30.67
C PRO A 148 -4.40 38.25 -31.18
N PHE A 149 -3.53 39.23 -31.45
CA PHE A 149 -3.79 40.62 -31.87
C PHE A 149 -4.02 41.62 -30.72
N ASP A 150 -2.92 42.23 -30.24
CA ASP A 150 -2.69 43.68 -30.22
C ASP A 150 -1.20 43.97 -29.91
#